data_AF-A0A349YTE4-F1
#
_entry.id   AF-A0A349YTE4-F1
#
_cell.length_a   1.000
_cell.length_b   1.000
_cell.length_c   1.000
_cell.angle_alpha   90.00
_cell.angle_beta   90.00
_cell.angle_gamma   90.00
#
_symmetry.space_group_name_H-M   'P 1'
#
loop_
_entity.id
_entity.type
_entity.pdbx_description
1 polymer ?
#
loop_
_entity_poly.entity_id
_entity_poly.type
_entity_poly.pdbx_seq_one_letter_code
_entity_poly.pdbx_strand_id
1 'polypeptide(L)'
;MRCNNNCCKNRCFRNGGNFQNSDNYFRQMEPKGYQSTNQCDVFTALSTTPQTVTGDAVTPLTFTNILYQYGTAIQATTGTSSLYITKPGLYQISYTIAATDTEDAGADAGAFTAYVLRNQTQAANATATIAAGGTGILSDTELFYVSYRDFPLTLSLDVTSTAATSSYVFIITINKICSCGNEYCGYDFGPGNAPCFAQNGLDTI
;
A
#
# COMPACT_ATOMS: atom_id res chain seq x y z
N MET A 1 32.58 -0.88 -0.05
CA MET A 1 31.50 -0.62 -1.03
C MET A 1 31.18 0.87 -0.99
N ARG A 2 31.38 1.59 -2.10
CA ARG A 2 31.10 3.03 -2.18
C ARG A 2 29.66 3.19 -2.66
N CYS A 3 28.76 3.68 -1.81
CA CYS A 3 27.45 4.15 -2.27
C CYS A 3 27.68 5.21 -3.34
N ASN A 4 27.09 5.02 -4.52
CA ASN A 4 27.11 6.03 -5.56
C ASN A 4 26.32 7.24 -5.02
N ASN A 5 27.07 8.30 -4.72
CA ASN A 5 26.62 9.56 -4.14
C ASN A 5 25.49 10.25 -4.96
N ASN A 6 25.13 9.70 -6.12
CA ASN A 6 24.09 10.22 -7.01
C ASN A 6 22.65 9.75 -6.70
N CYS A 7 22.44 8.80 -5.77
CA CYS A 7 21.07 8.34 -5.47
C CYS A 7 20.23 9.41 -4.74
N CYS A 8 20.84 10.27 -3.90
CA CYS A 8 20.14 11.38 -3.22
C CYS A 8 20.63 12.77 -3.63
N LYS A 9 21.87 12.92 -4.17
CA LYS A 9 22.42 14.26 -4.46
C LYS A 9 21.69 15.01 -5.57
N ASN A 10 21.01 14.34 -6.49
CA ASN A 10 20.33 15.06 -7.58
C ASN A 10 18.92 15.53 -7.24
N ARG A 11 18.32 15.19 -6.09
CA ARG A 11 17.00 15.72 -5.71
C ARG A 11 16.87 16.23 -4.27
N CYS A 12 17.53 15.64 -3.29
CA CYS A 12 17.40 16.12 -1.91
C CYS A 12 18.48 17.16 -1.54
N PHE A 13 19.61 17.19 -2.25
CA PHE A 13 20.70 18.11 -1.97
C PHE A 13 21.45 18.54 -3.24
N ARG A 14 20.81 19.36 -4.10
CA ARG A 14 21.59 20.23 -4.99
C ARG A 14 21.83 21.58 -4.31
N ASN A 15 22.93 21.59 -3.57
CA ASN A 15 23.90 22.69 -3.44
C ASN A 15 23.35 24.12 -3.30
N GLY A 16 23.32 24.64 -2.07
CA GLY A 16 23.91 25.94 -1.71
C GLY A 16 23.54 27.21 -2.50
N GLY A 17 22.45 27.21 -3.25
CA GLY A 17 21.95 28.36 -3.99
C GLY A 17 20.53 28.69 -3.55
N ASN A 18 20.29 29.97 -3.25
CA ASN A 18 18.99 30.55 -2.91
C ASN A 18 17.82 29.87 -3.66
N PHE A 19 16.96 29.18 -2.92
CA PHE A 19 15.62 28.84 -3.41
C PHE A 19 14.78 30.11 -3.44
N GLN A 20 14.78 30.80 -4.58
CA GLN A 20 13.70 31.72 -4.88
C GLN A 20 12.50 30.94 -5.38
N ASN A 21 11.40 31.13 -4.65
CA ASN A 21 10.01 30.85 -5.02
C ASN A 21 9.76 30.98 -6.52
N SER A 22 9.49 29.86 -7.18
CA SER A 22 8.38 29.65 -8.13
C SER A 22 8.73 28.42 -8.95
N ASP A 23 8.03 27.31 -8.70
CA ASP A 23 7.64 26.33 -9.71
C ASP A 23 6.96 25.14 -9.01
N ASN A 24 5.69 25.37 -8.65
CA ASN A 24 4.73 24.32 -8.33
C ASN A 24 4.41 23.53 -9.61
N TYR A 25 5.24 22.54 -9.96
CA TYR A 25 4.87 21.55 -10.96
C TYR A 25 5.16 20.14 -10.44
N PHE A 26 4.07 19.39 -10.23
CA PHE A 26 4.08 17.93 -10.18
C PHE A 26 4.62 17.41 -11.52
N ARG A 27 5.93 17.13 -11.59
CA ARG A 27 6.48 16.25 -12.62
C ARG A 27 6.46 14.84 -12.07
N GLN A 28 5.46 14.06 -12.51
CA GLN A 28 5.60 12.61 -12.62
C GLN A 28 6.97 12.37 -13.25
N MET A 29 7.91 11.78 -12.50
CA MET A 29 9.22 11.51 -13.07
C MET A 29 9.01 10.59 -14.26
N GLU A 30 9.36 11.06 -15.46
CA GLU A 30 9.49 10.18 -16.62
C GLU A 30 10.32 8.95 -16.22
N PRO A 31 10.00 7.74 -16.69
CA PRO A 31 10.61 6.48 -16.24
C PRO A 31 12.12 6.34 -16.52
N LYS A 32 12.81 7.39 -16.95
CA LYS A 32 14.24 7.42 -17.28
C LYS A 32 15.18 7.51 -16.07
N GLY A 33 14.66 7.49 -14.84
CA GLY A 33 15.45 7.54 -13.60
C GLY A 33 15.69 6.19 -12.89
N TYR A 34 15.02 5.12 -13.31
CA TYR A 34 15.19 3.77 -12.74
C TYR A 34 16.50 3.11 -13.25
N GLN A 35 17.65 3.73 -12.97
CA GLN A 35 18.95 3.11 -13.25
C GLN A 35 19.26 2.05 -12.19
N SER A 36 18.99 0.79 -12.55
CA SER A 36 19.66 -0.50 -12.23
C SER A 36 20.25 -0.81 -10.84
N THR A 37 20.21 0.09 -9.86
CA THR A 37 20.78 -0.11 -8.52
C THR A 37 19.83 0.28 -7.38
N ASN A 38 18.73 0.97 -7.68
CA ASN A 38 17.67 1.26 -6.71
C ASN A 38 16.55 0.22 -6.87
N GLN A 39 16.52 -0.76 -5.97
CA GLN A 39 15.50 -1.80 -5.91
C GLN A 39 14.19 -1.22 -5.32
N CYS A 40 13.47 -0.41 -6.09
CA CYS A 40 12.10 -0.09 -5.75
C CYS A 40 11.26 -1.29 -6.24
N ASP A 41 11.01 -2.25 -5.37
CA ASP A 41 10.10 -3.36 -5.66
C ASP A 41 8.66 -2.82 -5.61
N VAL A 42 7.86 -3.05 -6.64
CA VAL A 42 6.49 -2.54 -6.75
C VAL A 42 5.57 -3.67 -7.17
N PHE A 43 4.41 -3.75 -6.53
CA PHE A 43 3.37 -4.72 -6.82
C PHE A 43 2.02 -4.03 -6.88
N THR A 44 1.21 -4.36 -7.89
CA THR A 44 -0.17 -3.92 -8.01
C THR A 44 -1.04 -5.08 -8.45
N ALA A 45 -2.11 -5.33 -7.70
CA ALA A 45 -3.11 -6.34 -8.03
C ALA A 45 -4.51 -5.76 -7.85
N LEU A 46 -5.48 -6.40 -8.51
CA LEU A 46 -6.89 -6.08 -8.35
C LEU A 46 -7.75 -7.33 -8.30
N SER A 47 -8.94 -7.19 -7.74
CA SER A 47 -10.04 -8.12 -7.95
C SER A 47 -11.11 -7.46 -8.81
N THR A 48 -11.33 -8.04 -9.99
CA THR A 48 -12.46 -7.72 -10.86
C THR A 48 -13.67 -8.59 -10.60
N THR A 49 -13.53 -9.71 -9.89
CA THR A 49 -14.64 -10.61 -9.61
C THR A 49 -15.27 -10.21 -8.28
N PRO A 50 -16.56 -9.81 -8.29
CA PRO A 50 -17.33 -9.59 -7.08
C PRO A 50 -17.18 -10.75 -6.09
N GLN A 51 -16.75 -10.44 -4.88
CA GLN A 51 -16.75 -11.39 -3.77
C GLN A 51 -17.91 -11.06 -2.85
N THR A 52 -18.74 -12.06 -2.57
CA THR A 52 -19.87 -11.93 -1.65
C THR A 52 -19.42 -12.26 -0.24
N VAL A 53 -19.70 -11.37 0.72
CA VAL A 53 -19.43 -11.60 2.14
C VAL A 53 -20.73 -11.42 2.90
N THR A 54 -21.20 -12.50 3.53
CA THR A 54 -22.44 -12.48 4.32
C THR A 54 -22.10 -12.57 5.81
N GLY A 55 -22.48 -11.52 6.55
CA GLY A 55 -22.34 -11.45 8.01
C GLY A 55 -20.99 -10.95 8.51
N ASP A 56 -20.85 -10.91 9.83
CA ASP A 56 -19.71 -10.31 10.55
C ASP A 56 -18.40 -11.12 10.48
N ALA A 57 -18.31 -12.11 9.59
CA ALA A 57 -17.13 -12.96 9.45
C ALA A 57 -16.02 -12.25 8.68
N VAL A 58 -14.80 -12.30 9.24
CA VAL A 58 -13.59 -11.81 8.56
C VAL A 58 -13.36 -12.66 7.31
N THR A 59 -13.44 -12.04 6.15
CA THR A 59 -13.31 -12.71 4.85
C THR A 59 -12.09 -12.17 4.09
N PRO A 60 -11.13 -13.04 3.73
CA PRO A 60 -9.94 -12.62 3.00
C PRO A 60 -10.28 -12.32 1.53
N LEU A 61 -9.82 -11.18 1.02
CA LEU A 61 -10.06 -10.77 -0.35
C LEU A 61 -9.06 -11.41 -1.31
N THR A 62 -9.57 -12.12 -2.30
CA THR A 62 -8.75 -12.80 -3.32
C THR A 62 -8.46 -11.89 -4.49
N PHE A 63 -7.20 -11.79 -4.95
CA PHE A 63 -6.86 -11.00 -6.15
C PHE A 63 -6.97 -11.85 -7.40
N THR A 64 -7.72 -11.38 -8.40
CA THR A 64 -7.96 -12.10 -9.66
C THR A 64 -6.96 -11.74 -10.75
N ASN A 65 -6.30 -10.59 -10.62
CA ASN A 65 -5.36 -10.10 -11.61
C ASN A 65 -4.16 -9.39 -10.96
N ILE A 66 -2.96 -9.62 -11.49
CA ILE A 66 -1.73 -8.90 -11.13
C ILE A 66 -1.42 -7.96 -12.28
N LEU A 67 -1.59 -6.66 -12.05
CA LEU A 67 -1.36 -5.64 -13.08
C LEU A 67 0.11 -5.33 -13.25
N TYR A 68 0.85 -5.32 -12.15
CA TYR A 68 2.26 -4.96 -12.16
C TYR A 68 2.99 -5.73 -11.06
N GLN A 69 4.13 -6.33 -11.40
CA GLN A 69 5.04 -6.94 -10.45
C GLN A 69 6.46 -6.67 -10.92
N TYR A 70 7.13 -5.76 -10.25
CA TYR A 70 8.50 -5.37 -10.54
C TYR A 70 9.40 -5.62 -9.34
N GLY A 71 10.55 -6.23 -9.61
CA GLY A 71 11.48 -6.67 -8.58
C GLY A 71 11.17 -8.08 -8.07
N THR A 72 11.76 -8.44 -6.94
CA THR A 72 11.74 -9.81 -6.37
C THR A 72 11.31 -9.85 -4.91
N ALA A 73 11.12 -8.68 -4.27
CA ALA A 73 10.76 -8.62 -2.86
C ALA A 73 9.29 -8.92 -2.56
N ILE A 74 8.42 -8.90 -3.57
CA ILE A 74 6.98 -9.13 -3.40
C ILE A 74 6.58 -10.25 -4.36
N GLN A 75 6.01 -11.32 -3.80
CA GLN A 75 5.57 -12.50 -4.53
C GLN A 75 4.10 -12.77 -4.24
N ALA A 76 3.31 -12.94 -5.29
CA ALA A 76 1.90 -13.26 -5.18
C ALA A 76 1.49 -14.18 -6.32
N THR A 77 0.42 -14.94 -6.12
CA THR A 77 -0.17 -15.80 -7.16
C THR A 77 -1.64 -15.46 -7.32
N THR A 78 -2.09 -15.18 -8.54
CA THR A 78 -3.52 -14.91 -8.80
C THR A 78 -4.42 -16.03 -8.25
N GLY A 79 -5.62 -15.67 -7.79
CA GLY A 79 -6.53 -16.63 -7.15
C GLY A 79 -6.15 -16.97 -5.70
N THR A 80 -5.19 -16.26 -5.10
CA THR A 80 -4.91 -16.33 -3.66
C THR A 80 -5.28 -15.01 -2.97
N SER A 81 -5.40 -15.04 -1.65
CA SER A 81 -5.67 -13.85 -0.82
C SER A 81 -4.43 -13.35 -0.09
N SER A 82 -3.28 -13.99 -0.29
CA SER A 82 -2.04 -13.71 0.42
C SER A 82 -0.90 -13.42 -0.53
N LEU A 83 -0.14 -12.39 -0.21
CA LEU A 83 1.12 -12.08 -0.86
C LEU A 83 2.26 -12.19 0.16
N TYR A 84 3.45 -12.46 -0.35
CA TYR A 84 4.64 -12.71 0.45
C TYR A 84 5.67 -11.61 0.20
N ILE A 85 6.11 -10.98 1.28
CA ILE A 85 7.26 -10.09 1.26
C ILE A 85 8.49 -10.91 1.61
N THR A 86 9.50 -10.91 0.74
CA THR A 86 10.67 -11.80 0.78
C THR A 86 11.99 -11.07 1.04
N LYS A 87 11.95 -9.74 1.19
CA LYS A 87 13.14 -8.93 1.52
C LYS A 87 12.81 -7.87 2.58
N PRO A 88 13.77 -7.48 3.42
CA PRO A 88 13.58 -6.40 4.39
C PRO A 88 13.53 -5.04 3.74
N GLY A 89 12.88 -4.13 4.46
CA GLY A 89 12.74 -2.75 4.06
C GLY A 89 11.51 -2.09 4.65
N LEU A 90 11.35 -0.81 4.32
CA LEU A 90 10.13 -0.07 4.55
C LEU A 90 9.21 -0.28 3.34
N TYR A 91 7.95 -0.62 3.63
CA TYR A 91 6.92 -0.87 2.65
C TYR A 91 5.76 0.10 2.87
N GLN A 92 5.19 0.56 1.76
CA GLN A 92 3.93 1.26 1.71
C GLN A 92 2.90 0.36 1.04
N ILE A 93 1.79 0.08 1.73
CA ILE A 93 0.61 -0.53 1.13
C ILE A 93 -0.46 0.54 0.97
N SER A 94 -1.05 0.61 -0.20
CA SER A 94 -2.22 1.44 -0.49
C SER A 94 -3.30 0.54 -1.07
N TYR A 95 -4.53 0.68 -0.61
CA TYR A 95 -5.65 -0.11 -1.12
C TYR A 95 -6.90 0.73 -1.24
N THR A 96 -7.72 0.39 -2.23
CA THR A 96 -9.05 0.94 -2.43
C THR A 96 -10.02 -0.22 -2.61
N ILE A 97 -11.07 -0.25 -1.80
CA ILE A 97 -12.14 -1.24 -1.84
C ILE A 97 -13.44 -0.51 -2.17
N ALA A 98 -14.16 -1.00 -3.17
CA ALA A 98 -15.55 -0.64 -3.40
C ALA A 98 -16.43 -1.81 -2.94
N ALA A 99 -17.36 -1.50 -2.06
CA ALA A 99 -18.34 -2.42 -1.51
C ALA A 99 -19.73 -2.00 -1.99
N THR A 100 -20.45 -2.92 -2.63
CA THR A 100 -21.82 -2.67 -3.07
C THR A 100 -22.77 -3.48 -2.22
N ASP A 101 -23.71 -2.77 -1.60
CA ASP A 101 -24.83 -3.37 -0.89
C ASP A 101 -25.96 -3.65 -1.90
N THR A 102 -26.53 -4.85 -1.82
CA THR A 102 -27.72 -5.23 -2.61
C THR A 102 -28.95 -5.48 -1.76
N GLU A 103 -28.89 -5.21 -0.45
CA GLU A 103 -30.12 -5.16 0.34
C GLU A 103 -31.07 -4.09 -0.23
N ASP A 104 -32.37 -4.30 -0.01
CA ASP A 104 -33.42 -3.43 -0.52
C ASP A 104 -33.22 -1.99 -0.01
N ALA A 105 -33.52 -1.03 -0.88
CA ALA A 105 -33.53 0.40 -0.57
C ALA A 105 -34.58 0.70 0.52
N GLY A 106 -34.18 0.55 1.78
CA GLY A 106 -35.05 0.57 2.95
C GLY A 106 -34.46 -0.10 4.19
N ALA A 107 -33.37 -0.87 4.04
CA ALA A 107 -32.55 -1.35 5.14
C ALA A 107 -31.75 -0.23 5.81
N ASP A 108 -31.25 -0.48 7.03
CA ASP A 108 -30.32 0.42 7.71
C ASP A 108 -28.99 0.49 6.95
N ALA A 109 -28.32 1.64 6.99
CA ALA A 109 -27.00 1.78 6.39
C ALA A 109 -26.01 0.78 7.02
N GLY A 110 -25.30 0.04 6.18
CA GLY A 110 -24.25 -0.87 6.59
C GLY A 110 -22.91 -0.18 6.84
N ALA A 111 -21.98 -0.90 7.42
CA ALA A 111 -20.56 -0.54 7.42
C ALA A 111 -19.73 -1.75 7.02
N PHE A 112 -18.60 -1.49 6.37
CA PHE A 112 -17.57 -2.49 6.15
C PHE A 112 -16.24 -2.00 6.67
N THR A 113 -15.47 -2.92 7.23
CA THR A 113 -14.14 -2.67 7.75
C THR A 113 -13.14 -3.51 6.97
N ALA A 114 -12.08 -2.86 6.50
CA ALA A 114 -10.94 -3.52 5.88
C ALA A 114 -9.81 -3.66 6.89
N TYR A 115 -9.11 -4.79 6.83
CA TYR A 115 -8.00 -5.13 7.72
C TYR A 115 -6.79 -5.50 6.89
N VAL A 116 -5.64 -4.87 7.20
CA VAL A 116 -4.34 -5.33 6.71
C VAL A 116 -3.78 -6.28 7.75
N LEU A 117 -3.61 -7.55 7.39
CA LEU A 117 -3.05 -8.56 8.28
C LEU A 117 -1.59 -8.86 7.92
N ARG A 118 -0.71 -8.85 8.92
CA ARG A 118 0.71 -9.25 8.85
C ARG A 118 0.90 -10.53 9.65
N ASN A 119 1.20 -11.66 9.00
CA ASN A 119 1.26 -12.98 9.63
C ASN A 119 0.01 -13.26 10.51
N GLN A 120 -1.18 -13.01 9.97
CA GLN A 120 -2.48 -13.15 10.65
C GLN A 120 -2.71 -12.20 11.84
N THR A 121 -1.78 -11.29 12.13
CA THR A 121 -1.96 -10.24 13.14
C THR A 121 -2.45 -8.97 12.46
N GLN A 122 -3.53 -8.39 12.98
CA GLN A 122 -4.02 -7.10 12.51
C GLN A 122 -2.96 -6.02 12.67
N ALA A 123 -2.57 -5.41 11.55
CA ALA A 123 -1.62 -4.30 11.52
C ALA A 123 -2.33 -2.96 11.49
N ALA A 124 -3.40 -2.88 10.71
CA ALA A 124 -4.18 -1.68 10.50
C ALA A 124 -5.61 -2.05 10.09
N ASN A 125 -6.53 -1.10 10.28
CA ASN A 125 -7.90 -1.22 9.80
C ASN A 125 -8.50 0.15 9.48
N ALA A 126 -9.38 0.17 8.48
CA ALA A 126 -10.20 1.32 8.14
C ALA A 126 -11.65 0.89 7.99
N THR A 127 -12.58 1.81 8.24
CA THR A 127 -14.02 1.55 8.16
C THR A 127 -14.70 2.60 7.29
N ALA A 128 -15.64 2.15 6.45
CA ALA A 128 -16.48 3.01 5.65
C ALA A 128 -17.95 2.56 5.76
N THR A 129 -18.86 3.52 5.59
CA THR A 129 -20.30 3.29 5.58
C THR A 129 -20.78 2.98 4.17
N ILE A 130 -21.77 2.10 4.03
CA ILE A 130 -22.46 1.79 2.79
C ILE A 130 -23.92 2.22 2.99
N ALA A 131 -24.39 3.16 2.16
CA ALA A 131 -25.81 3.47 2.14
C ALA A 131 -26.60 2.25 1.63
N ALA A 132 -27.81 2.02 2.14
CA ALA A 132 -28.65 0.90 1.74
C ALA A 132 -28.89 0.88 0.21
N GLY A 133 -28.65 -0.27 -0.42
CA GLY A 133 -28.70 -0.42 -1.88
C GLY A 133 -27.68 0.43 -2.65
N GLY A 134 -26.64 0.90 -1.95
CA GLY A 134 -25.64 1.84 -2.46
C GLY A 134 -24.25 1.22 -2.61
N THR A 135 -23.26 2.08 -2.88
CA THR A 135 -21.85 1.70 -2.93
C THR A 135 -21.05 2.54 -1.94
N GLY A 136 -20.28 1.88 -1.09
CA GLY A 136 -19.28 2.49 -0.23
C GLY A 136 -17.89 2.36 -0.85
N ILE A 137 -17.07 3.40 -0.71
CA ILE A 137 -15.66 3.38 -1.12
C ILE A 137 -14.82 3.60 0.13
N LEU A 138 -13.85 2.72 0.33
CA LEU A 138 -12.85 2.81 1.36
C LEU A 138 -11.48 2.85 0.70
N SER A 139 -10.65 3.82 1.07
CA SER A 139 -9.26 3.89 0.63
C SER A 139 -8.38 4.23 1.81
N ASP A 140 -7.27 3.51 1.94
CA ASP A 140 -6.30 3.78 3.00
C ASP A 140 -4.87 3.49 2.53
N THR A 141 -3.90 3.99 3.28
CA THR A 141 -2.48 3.79 3.05
C THR A 141 -1.74 3.60 4.36
N GLU A 142 -0.96 2.52 4.41
CA GLU A 142 -0.19 2.14 5.59
C GLU A 142 1.29 2.01 5.26
N LEU A 143 2.12 2.37 6.23
CA LEU A 143 3.57 2.23 6.17
C LEU A 143 4.02 1.23 7.23
N PHE A 144 4.83 0.26 6.84
CA PHE A 144 5.39 -0.70 7.78
C PHE A 144 6.79 -1.13 7.42
N TYR A 145 7.60 -1.39 8.45
CA TYR A 145 8.91 -1.99 8.31
C TYR A 145 8.81 -3.52 8.36
N VAL A 146 9.62 -4.19 7.55
CA VAL A 146 9.78 -5.65 7.59
C VAL A 146 11.24 -5.95 7.91
N SER A 147 11.47 -6.59 9.05
CA SER A 147 12.80 -6.97 9.51
C SER A 147 13.21 -8.34 8.96
N TYR A 148 14.50 -8.69 9.05
CA TYR A 148 15.01 -10.02 8.67
C TYR A 148 14.35 -11.19 9.42
N ARG A 149 13.76 -10.93 10.59
CA ARG A 149 13.11 -11.96 11.42
C ARG A 149 11.69 -12.27 10.99
N ASP A 150 11.09 -11.39 10.20
CA ASP A 150 9.68 -11.49 9.80
C ASP A 150 9.50 -12.30 8.51
N PHE A 151 10.58 -12.86 7.94
CA PHE A 151 10.54 -13.52 6.62
C PHE A 151 10.17 -15.01 6.62
N PRO A 152 9.39 -15.47 5.63
CA PRO A 152 8.60 -14.65 4.69
C PRO A 152 7.40 -14.00 5.40
N LEU A 153 7.24 -12.68 5.24
CA LEU A 153 6.08 -11.99 5.82
C LEU A 153 4.88 -12.24 4.91
N THR A 154 3.84 -12.85 5.46
CA THR A 154 2.56 -13.02 4.76
C THR A 154 1.69 -11.80 5.00
N LEU A 155 1.18 -11.20 3.93
CA LEU A 155 0.26 -10.07 3.97
C LEU A 155 -1.06 -10.47 3.31
N SER A 156 -2.19 -10.13 3.96
CA SER A 156 -3.52 -10.25 3.37
C SER A 156 -4.36 -9.00 3.62
N LEU A 157 -5.35 -8.80 2.76
CA LEU A 157 -6.37 -7.78 2.91
C LEU A 157 -7.69 -8.49 3.15
N ASP A 158 -8.25 -8.29 4.35
CA ASP A 158 -9.46 -8.96 4.79
C ASP A 158 -10.57 -7.93 5.02
N VAL A 159 -11.83 -8.32 4.90
CA VAL A 159 -12.97 -7.45 5.17
C VAL A 159 -13.99 -8.11 6.09
N THR A 160 -14.68 -7.29 6.87
CA THR A 160 -15.93 -7.64 7.56
C THR A 160 -17.03 -6.68 7.11
N SER A 161 -18.27 -7.12 7.20
CA SER A 161 -19.44 -6.26 6.93
C SER A 161 -20.54 -6.50 7.93
N THR A 162 -21.20 -5.43 8.35
CA THR A 162 -22.39 -5.50 9.21
C THR A 162 -23.69 -5.58 8.41
N ALA A 163 -23.63 -5.46 7.09
CA ALA A 163 -24.77 -5.61 6.16
C ALA A 163 -24.52 -6.79 5.20
N ALA A 164 -25.56 -7.36 4.59
CA ALA A 164 -25.37 -8.36 3.54
C ALA A 164 -24.77 -7.73 2.28
N THR A 165 -23.45 -7.53 2.29
CA THR A 165 -22.72 -6.93 1.18
C THR A 165 -22.40 -7.98 0.14
N SER A 166 -22.98 -7.83 -1.04
CA SER A 166 -22.94 -8.88 -2.07
C SER A 166 -21.71 -8.80 -2.97
N SER A 167 -20.99 -7.68 -2.99
CA SER A 167 -19.85 -7.51 -3.88
C SER A 167 -18.78 -6.59 -3.30
N TYR A 168 -17.58 -7.15 -3.14
CA TYR A 168 -16.33 -6.41 -2.99
C TYR A 168 -15.50 -6.50 -4.26
N VAL A 169 -15.05 -5.35 -4.75
CA VAL A 169 -13.95 -5.23 -5.72
C VAL A 169 -12.89 -4.32 -5.13
N PHE A 170 -11.63 -4.61 -5.42
CA PHE A 170 -10.52 -3.86 -4.82
C PHE A 170 -9.31 -3.76 -5.73
N ILE A 171 -8.48 -2.77 -5.45
CA ILE A 171 -7.13 -2.63 -5.96
C ILE A 171 -6.19 -2.45 -4.77
N ILE A 172 -5.04 -3.12 -4.83
CA ILE A 172 -3.98 -3.04 -3.83
C ILE A 172 -2.66 -2.74 -4.54
N THR A 173 -1.89 -1.81 -3.98
CA THR A 173 -0.54 -1.49 -4.43
C THR A 173 0.40 -1.58 -3.24
N ILE A 174 1.56 -2.20 -3.44
CA ILE A 174 2.62 -2.30 -2.45
C ILE A 174 3.90 -1.79 -3.08
N ASN A 175 4.52 -0.81 -2.43
CA ASN A 175 5.78 -0.23 -2.83
C ASN A 175 6.80 -0.48 -1.73
N LYS A 176 7.92 -1.11 -2.07
CA LYS A 176 9.11 -1.03 -1.23
C LYS A 176 9.72 0.36 -1.40
N ILE A 177 9.73 1.15 -0.33
CA ILE A 177 10.35 2.47 -0.34
C ILE A 177 11.86 2.28 -0.49
N CYS A 178 12.40 2.89 -1.55
CA CYS A 178 13.82 2.86 -1.84
C CYS A 178 14.61 3.52 -0.70
N SER A 179 15.55 2.78 -0.10
CA SER A 179 16.49 3.33 0.89
C SER A 179 17.82 3.67 0.23
N CYS A 180 18.39 4.83 0.57
CA CYS A 180 19.74 5.21 0.15
C CYS A 180 20.66 5.17 1.36
N GLY A 181 21.50 4.14 1.48
CA GLY A 181 22.47 4.06 2.58
C GLY A 181 21.85 3.93 3.97
N ASN A 182 20.80 3.12 4.13
CA ASN A 182 20.05 2.89 5.38
C ASN A 182 19.17 4.06 5.85
N GLU A 183 18.92 5.04 4.99
CA GLU A 183 17.92 6.09 5.20
C GLU A 183 16.72 5.86 4.29
N TYR A 184 15.51 5.91 4.86
CA TYR A 184 14.25 5.83 4.12
C TYR A 184 13.71 7.24 3.87
N CYS A 185 13.54 7.63 2.62
CA CYS A 185 12.87 8.87 2.27
C CYS A 185 11.42 8.55 1.93
N GLY A 186 10.47 8.95 2.80
CA GLY A 186 9.05 8.88 2.48
C GLY A 186 8.69 9.77 1.29
N TYR A 187 7.61 9.44 0.60
CA TYR A 187 7.01 10.34 -0.39
C TYR A 187 5.86 11.10 0.31
N ASP A 188 5.99 12.41 0.48
CA ASP A 188 4.93 13.27 0.99
C ASP A 188 4.23 13.96 -0.19
N PHE A 189 2.89 13.89 -0.24
CA PHE A 189 2.07 14.57 -1.24
C PHE A 189 1.84 16.06 -0.93
N GLY A 190 2.36 16.57 0.19
CA GLY A 190 2.33 17.99 0.55
C GLY A 190 3.52 18.80 0.00
N PRO A 191 3.42 20.14 -0.08
CA PRO A 191 4.52 21.05 -0.42
C PRO A 191 5.59 21.18 0.68
N GLY A 192 5.66 20.22 1.61
CA GLY A 192 6.59 20.20 2.74
C GLY A 192 7.63 19.08 2.58
N ASN A 193 8.82 19.28 3.15
CA ASN A 193 9.89 18.30 3.17
C ASN A 193 9.38 16.94 3.67
N ALA A 194 9.46 15.92 2.83
CA ALA A 194 9.14 14.56 3.26
C ALA A 194 10.11 14.13 4.37
N PRO A 195 9.61 13.64 5.52
CA PRO A 195 10.47 13.19 6.61
C PRO A 195 11.33 12.01 6.13
N CYS A 196 12.64 12.14 6.29
CA CYS A 196 13.58 11.04 6.13
C CYS A 196 13.69 10.32 7.48
N PHE A 197 13.41 9.03 7.50
CA PHE A 197 13.54 8.20 8.70
C PHE A 197 14.86 7.44 8.64
N ALA A 198 15.73 7.67 9.64
CA ALA A 198 16.93 6.85 9.83
C ALA A 198 16.51 5.48 10.37
N GLN A 199 17.11 4.41 9.83
CA GLN A 199 16.81 3.02 10.22
C GLN A 199 16.86 2.78 11.74
N ASN A 200 17.77 3.46 12.46
CA ASN A 200 17.92 3.34 13.91
C ASN A 200 16.71 3.82 14.73
N GLY A 201 15.80 4.62 14.15
CA GLY A 201 14.57 5.05 14.81
C GLY A 201 13.37 4.13 14.56
N LEU A 202 13.45 3.24 13.56
CA LEU A 202 12.40 2.28 13.21
C LEU A 202 12.57 0.94 13.92
N ASP A 203 13.78 0.59 14.36
CA ASP A 203 14.07 -0.63 15.14
C ASP A 203 13.52 -0.58 16.59
N THR A 204 12.94 0.55 17.02
CA THR A 204 12.37 0.78 18.36
C THR A 204 10.85 0.92 18.41
N ILE A 205 10.15 0.72 17.28
CA ILE A 205 8.67 0.65 17.20
C ILE A 205 8.26 -0.80 17.01
#